data_AF-A0A497SL41-F1
#
_entry.id   AF-A0A497SL41-F1
#
_cell.length_a   1.000
_cell.length_b   1.000
_cell.length_c   1.000
_cell.angle_alpha   90.00
_cell.angle_beta   90.00
_cell.angle_gamma   90.00
#
_symmetry.space_group_name_H-M   'P 1'
#
loop_
_entity.id
_entity.type
_entity.pdbx_description
1 polymer ?
#
loop_
_entity_poly.entity_id
_entity_poly.type
_entity_poly.pdbx_seq_one_letter_code
_entity_poly.pdbx_strand_id
1 'polypeptide(L)' 'MVSSEYVCMNCKKTVEIDLERVKKLICPYCGFRIFEKKRPSIPKRIIAR' A
#
# COMPACT_ATOMS: atom_id res chain seq x y z
N MET A 1 -16.40 -1.40 -0.52
CA MET A 1 -15.29 -1.70 -1.44
C MET A 1 -14.11 -0.82 -1.05
N VAL A 2 -13.11 -1.37 -0.36
CA VAL A 2 -11.95 -0.60 0.14
C VAL A 2 -10.74 -0.99 -0.70
N SER A 3 -10.58 -0.38 -1.88
CA SER A 3 -9.33 -0.47 -2.64
C SER A 3 -8.25 0.27 -1.85
N SER A 4 -7.24 -0.48 -1.37
CA SER A 4 -6.13 0.09 -0.61
C SER A 4 -4.89 0.11 -1.48
N GLU A 5 -4.34 1.31 -1.70
CA GLU A 5 -3.07 1.50 -2.39
C GLU A 5 -1.90 1.11 -1.48
N TYR A 6 -1.12 0.14 -1.92
CA TYR A 6 0.08 -0.32 -1.25
C TYR A 6 1.31 -0.05 -2.12
N VAL A 7 2.44 0.24 -1.50
CA VAL A 7 3.72 0.42 -2.17
C VAL A 7 4.61 -0.76 -1.85
N CYS A 8 5.15 -1.44 -2.87
CA CYS A 8 6.12 -2.49 -2.62
C CYS A 8 7.43 -1.88 -2.09
N MET A 9 7.98 -2.41 -1.00
CA MET A 9 9.19 -1.85 -0.38
C MET A 9 10.44 -1.99 -1.28
N ASN A 10 10.48 -3.01 -2.16
CA ASN A 10 11.63 -3.27 -3.02
C ASN A 10 11.57 -2.47 -4.34
N CYS A 11 10.51 -2.64 -5.13
CA CYS A 11 10.41 -1.96 -6.43
C CYS A 11 9.80 -0.55 -6.36
N LYS A 12 9.31 -0.13 -5.17
CA LYS A 12 8.65 1.17 -4.92
C LYS A 12 7.44 1.45 -5.81
N LYS A 13 6.95 0.45 -6.55
CA LYS A 13 5.75 0.59 -7.37
C LYS A 13 4.52 0.56 -6.49
N THR A 14 3.57 1.45 -6.81
CA THR A 14 2.23 1.42 -6.23
C THR A 14 1.44 0.31 -6.88
N VAL A 15 0.82 -0.53 -6.05
CA VAL A 15 -0.04 -1.63 -6.44
C VAL A 15 -1.36 -1.43 -5.71
N GLU A 16 -2.44 -1.38 -6.46
CA GLU A 16 -3.78 -1.45 -5.91
C GLU A 16 -4.07 -2.92 -5.56
N ILE A 17 -4.31 -3.20 -4.29
CA ILE A 17 -4.53 -4.56 -3.80
C ILE A 17 -5.94 -4.63 -3.21
N ASP A 18 -6.77 -5.47 -3.80
CA ASP A 18 -8.06 -5.86 -3.23
C ASP A 18 -7.85 -6.96 -2.18
N LEU A 19 -7.80 -6.56 -0.91
CA LEU A 19 -7.58 -7.47 0.23
C LEU A 19 -8.57 -8.65 0.28
N GLU A 20 -9.78 -8.49 -0.29
CA GLU A 20 -10.81 -9.53 -0.35
C GLU A 20 -10.59 -10.58 -1.45
N ARG A 21 -9.84 -10.24 -2.51
CA ARG A 21 -9.65 -11.12 -3.69
C ARG A 21 -8.25 -11.73 -3.76
N VAL A 22 -7.28 -11.17 -3.06
CA VAL A 22 -5.88 -11.56 -3.20
C VAL A 22 -5.53 -12.72 -2.26
N LYS A 23 -5.46 -13.94 -2.81
CA LYS A 23 -5.04 -15.16 -2.08
C LYS A 23 -3.59 -15.13 -1.57
N LYS A 24 -2.71 -14.30 -2.14
CA LYS A 24 -1.28 -14.19 -1.76
C LYS A 24 -0.79 -12.75 -1.97
N LEU A 25 -0.26 -12.10 -0.93
CA LEU A 25 0.43 -10.82 -1.02
C LEU A 25 1.82 -11.01 -1.67
N ILE A 26 1.84 -10.99 -2.99
CA ILE A 26 3.06 -11.07 -3.80
C ILE A 26 3.05 -9.92 -4.79
N CYS A 27 4.14 -9.14 -4.84
CA CYS A 27 4.26 -8.06 -5.80
C CYS A 27 4.36 -8.64 -7.22
N PRO A 28 3.49 -8.22 -8.16
CA PRO A 28 3.48 -8.74 -9.53
C PRO A 28 4.76 -8.39 -10.32
N TYR A 29 5.54 -7.42 -9.84
CA TYR A 29 6.73 -6.93 -10.53
C TYR A 29 8.05 -7.54 -10.06
N CYS A 30 8.14 -7.95 -8.79
CA CYS A 30 9.42 -8.39 -8.21
C CYS A 30 9.30 -9.62 -7.30
N GLY A 31 8.10 -10.18 -7.12
CA GLY A 31 7.88 -11.33 -6.24
C GLY A 31 8.01 -11.03 -4.74
N PHE A 32 8.35 -9.78 -4.36
CA PHE A 32 8.51 -9.36 -2.98
C PHE A 32 7.17 -9.33 -2.22
N ARG A 33 7.19 -9.63 -0.92
CA ARG A 33 5.96 -9.85 -0.13
C ARG A 33 5.65 -8.75 0.89
N ILE A 34 6.58 -7.82 1.10
CA ILE A 34 6.41 -6.73 2.06
C ILE A 34 5.96 -5.48 1.31
N PHE A 35 4.86 -4.90 1.80
CA PHE A 35 4.24 -3.71 1.26
C PHE A 35 4.04 -2.66 2.37
N GLU A 36 4.20 -1.40 2.01
CA GLU A 36 3.91 -0.25 2.86
C GLU A 36 2.58 0.37 2.44
N LYS A 37 1.76 0.79 3.41
CA LYS A 37 0.53 1.52 3.11
C LYS A 37 0.87 2.94 2.69
N LYS A 38 0.36 3.39 1.55
CA LYS A 38 0.62 4.76 1.08
C LYS A 38 0.06 5.77 2.08
N ARG A 39 0.80 6.87 2.27
CA ARG A 39 0.33 8.00 3.08
C ARG A 39 -0.97 8.54 2.47
N PRO A 40 -2.03 8.72 3.27
CA PRO A 40 -3.26 9.31 2.75
C PRO A 40 -2.99 10.74 2.28
N SER A 41 -3.68 11.17 1.21
CA SER A 41 -3.59 12.54 0.69
C SER A 41 -4.08 13.59 1.68
N ILE A 42 -4.90 13.18 2.66
CA ILE A 42 -5.45 14.06 3.69
C ILE A 42 -4.41 14.23 4.80
N PRO A 43 -3.86 15.45 4.99
CA PRO A 43 -2.88 15.68 6.04
C PRO A 43 -3.54 15.64 7.42
N LYS A 44 -2.86 15.00 8.37
CA LYS A 44 -3.26 15.04 9.78
C LYS A 44 -2.94 16.44 10.34
N ARG A 45 -3.96 17.14 10.86
CA ARG A 45 -3.77 18.42 11.57
C ARG A 45 -3.23 18.12 12.98
N ILE A 46 -2.11 18.74 13.34
CA ILE A 46 -1.47 18.65 14.66
C ILE A 46 -1.35 20.08 15.19
N ILE A 47 -1.81 20.31 16.42
CA ILE A 47 -1.63 21.59 17.12
C ILE A 47 -0.24 21.57 17.76
N ALA A 48 0.61 22.54 17.42
CA ALA A 48 1.89 22.72 18.10
C ALA A 48 1.65 23.20 19.54
N ARG A 49 2.35 22.61 20.52
CA ARG A 49 2.26 22.97 21.93
C ARG A 49 3.39 23.91 22.31
#